data_AF-A0A2D6HD02-F1
#
_entry.id   AF-A0A2D6HD02-F1
#
_cell.length_a   1.000
_cell.length_b   1.000
_cell.length_c   1.000
_cell.angle_alpha   90.00
_cell.angle_beta   90.00
_cell.angle_gamma   90.00
#
_symmetry.space_group_name_H-M   'P 1'
#
loop_
_entity.id
_entity.type
_entity.pdbx_description
1 polymer ?
#
loop_
_entity_poly.entity_id
_entity_poly.type
_entity_poly.pdbx_seq_one_letter_code
_entity_poly.pdbx_strand_id
1 'polypeptide(L)'
;MSDHRNESFSESDLDSPEYRERLMRKLNCLIALLEVAMARVRRSMAGPDPDLERLSRIRTNLQSTLDVCTRARVALERRETMPSDLSESLECVNGFDLPEGEPFVFQELPEGARIEMTSLEEERRFELMGAIDPEEVEACNIDELAHRLGELD
;
A
#
# COMPACT_ATOMS: atom_id res chain seq x y z
N MET A 1 -4.40 -33.60 16.69
CA MET A 1 -5.10 -33.25 15.44
C MET A 1 -6.05 -32.13 15.78
N SER A 2 -5.66 -30.89 15.54
CA SER A 2 -6.38 -29.73 16.06
C SER A 2 -7.42 -29.28 15.02
N ASP A 3 -8.69 -29.48 15.36
CA ASP A 3 -9.87 -28.93 14.68
C ASP A 3 -9.73 -27.40 14.58
N HIS A 4 -9.32 -26.88 13.42
CA HIS A 4 -9.48 -25.45 13.10
C HIS A 4 -10.85 -25.25 12.46
N ARG A 5 -11.90 -25.39 13.28
CA ARG A 5 -13.27 -25.09 12.88
C ARG A 5 -13.52 -23.60 13.02
N ASN A 6 -13.62 -22.93 11.87
CA ASN A 6 -14.62 -21.90 11.61
C ASN A 6 -14.70 -20.75 12.65
N GLU A 7 -13.56 -20.20 13.05
CA GLU A 7 -13.53 -18.87 13.67
C GLU A 7 -13.71 -17.84 12.54
N SER A 8 -14.71 -16.97 12.73
CA SER A 8 -14.94 -15.82 11.87
C SER A 8 -13.65 -15.02 11.76
N PHE A 9 -13.11 -14.87 10.55
CA PHE A 9 -11.94 -14.03 10.32
C PHE A 9 -12.20 -12.62 10.85
N SER A 10 -11.36 -12.16 11.77
CA SER A 10 -11.33 -10.78 12.27
C SER A 10 -10.08 -10.09 11.73
N GLU A 11 -10.18 -8.82 11.33
CA GLU A 11 -9.03 -8.10 10.77
C GLU A 11 -7.87 -7.98 11.77
N SER A 12 -8.17 -7.97 13.07
CA SER A 12 -7.20 -8.03 14.18
C SER A 12 -6.39 -9.34 14.25
N ASP A 13 -6.82 -10.42 13.58
CA ASP A 13 -6.03 -11.66 13.50
C ASP A 13 -4.75 -11.47 12.67
N LEU A 14 -4.73 -10.44 11.81
CA LEU A 14 -3.57 -10.05 11.01
C LEU A 14 -2.53 -9.26 11.80
N ASP A 15 -2.77 -8.94 13.07
CA ASP A 15 -1.78 -8.35 13.97
C ASP A 15 -0.90 -9.41 14.65
N SER A 16 -1.35 -10.68 14.65
CA SER A 16 -0.54 -11.80 15.15
C SER A 16 0.56 -12.17 14.15
N PRO A 17 1.85 -12.06 14.51
CA PRO A 17 2.95 -12.38 13.60
C PRO A 17 2.93 -13.85 13.16
N GLU A 18 2.57 -14.77 14.06
CA GLU A 18 2.48 -16.21 13.79
C GLU A 18 1.36 -16.54 12.79
N TYR A 19 0.20 -15.87 12.92
CA TYR A 19 -0.91 -16.06 12.01
C TYR A 19 -0.56 -15.58 10.59
N ARG A 20 0.06 -14.40 10.50
CA ARG A 20 0.52 -13.84 9.22
C ARG A 20 1.54 -14.71 8.54
N GLU A 21 2.55 -15.20 9.27
CA GLU A 21 3.59 -16.07 8.70
C GLU A 21 2.98 -17.37 8.17
N ARG A 22 2.03 -17.96 8.92
CA ARG A 22 1.28 -19.12 8.47
C ARG A 22 0.46 -18.82 7.21
N LEU A 23 -0.16 -17.64 7.15
CA LEU A 23 -0.93 -17.20 5.98
C LEU A 23 -0.03 -16.97 4.76
N MET A 24 1.12 -16.31 4.93
CA MET A 24 2.15 -16.13 3.91
C MET A 24 2.62 -17.47 3.34
N ARG A 25 2.91 -18.45 4.20
CA ARG A 25 3.29 -19.80 3.76
C ARG A 25 2.20 -20.46 2.92
N LYS A 26 0.93 -20.37 3.36
CA LYS A 26 -0.22 -20.91 2.60
C LYS A 26 -0.37 -20.22 1.25
N LEU A 27 -0.23 -18.91 1.23
CA LEU A 27 -0.36 -18.08 0.03
C LEU A 27 0.75 -18.38 -0.98
N ASN A 28 2.00 -18.48 -0.53
CA ASN A 28 3.15 -18.84 -1.37
C ASN A 28 2.99 -20.24 -1.98
N CYS A 29 2.52 -21.21 -1.20
CA CYS A 29 2.22 -22.55 -1.70
C CYS A 29 1.12 -22.50 -2.79
N LEU A 30 0.04 -21.74 -2.56
CA LEU A 30 -1.04 -21.60 -3.53
C LEU A 30 -0.56 -20.94 -4.84
N ILE A 31 0.25 -19.88 -4.76
CA ILE A 31 0.86 -19.23 -5.93
C ILE A 31 1.65 -20.25 -6.75
N ALA A 32 2.54 -21.02 -6.10
CA ALA A 32 3.33 -22.04 -6.79
C ALA A 32 2.46 -23.10 -7.49
N LEU A 33 1.38 -23.55 -6.84
CA LEU A 33 0.43 -24.50 -7.44
C LEU A 33 -0.29 -23.91 -8.66
N LEU A 34 -0.69 -22.64 -8.61
CA LEU A 34 -1.34 -21.94 -9.72
C LEU A 34 -0.40 -21.77 -10.91
N GLU A 35 0.88 -21.46 -10.67
CA GLU A 35 1.90 -21.37 -11.72
C GLU A 35 2.13 -22.71 -12.41
N VAL A 36 2.21 -23.81 -11.64
CA VAL A 36 2.33 -25.17 -12.17
C VAL A 36 1.08 -25.55 -12.98
N ALA A 37 -0.12 -25.22 -12.48
CA ALA A 37 -1.36 -25.45 -13.20
C ALA A 37 -1.42 -24.68 -14.51
N MET A 38 -1.00 -23.41 -14.52
CA MET A 38 -0.86 -22.57 -15.70
C MET A 38 0.09 -23.17 -16.73
N ALA A 39 1.27 -23.64 -16.30
CA ALA A 39 2.24 -24.31 -17.17
C ALA A 39 1.65 -25.59 -17.78
N ARG A 40 0.89 -26.36 -16.99
CA ARG A 40 0.20 -27.57 -17.47
C ARG A 40 -0.87 -27.24 -18.51
N VAL A 41 -1.68 -26.20 -18.29
CA VAL A 41 -2.69 -25.75 -19.26
C VAL A 41 -2.05 -25.29 -20.57
N ARG A 42 -0.96 -24.50 -20.51
CA ARG A 42 -0.20 -24.09 -21.71
C ARG A 42 0.30 -25.30 -22.49
N ARG A 43 0.80 -26.33 -21.80
CA ARG A 43 1.24 -27.58 -22.44
C ARG A 43 0.07 -28.35 -23.06
N SER A 44 -1.08 -28.42 -22.38
CA SER A 44 -2.29 -29.06 -22.93
C SER A 44 -2.80 -28.36 -24.18
N MET A 45 -2.70 -27.03 -24.26
CA MET A 45 -3.08 -26.26 -25.45
C MET A 45 -2.16 -26.50 -26.66
N ALA A 46 -0.92 -26.91 -26.42
CA ALA A 46 0.05 -27.25 -27.48
C ALA A 46 0.00 -28.73 -27.88
N GLY A 47 -0.84 -29.54 -27.23
CA GLY A 47 -1.02 -30.96 -27.54
C GLY A 47 -1.88 -31.20 -28.78
N PRO A 48 -2.01 -32.47 -29.22
CA PRO A 48 -2.89 -32.83 -30.33
C PRO A 48 -4.37 -32.73 -29.93
N ASP A 49 -5.18 -32.15 -30.81
CA ASP A 49 -6.63 -31.93 -30.66
C ASP A 49 -7.06 -31.26 -29.32
N PRO A 50 -6.53 -30.06 -29.01
CA PRO A 50 -6.83 -29.40 -27.76
C PRO A 50 -8.23 -28.76 -27.80
N ASP A 51 -8.99 -28.94 -26.72
CA ASP A 51 -10.20 -28.15 -26.44
C ASP A 51 -9.78 -26.72 -26.04
N LEU A 52 -9.48 -25.89 -27.05
CA LEU A 52 -8.93 -24.55 -26.90
C LEU A 52 -9.87 -23.62 -26.14
N GLU A 53 -11.18 -23.77 -26.34
CA GLU A 53 -12.16 -22.89 -25.70
C GLU A 53 -12.18 -23.13 -24.19
N ARG A 54 -12.30 -24.40 -23.77
CA ARG A 54 -12.26 -24.76 -22.35
C ARG A 54 -10.92 -24.42 -21.73
N LEU A 55 -9.80 -24.74 -22.40
CA LEU A 55 -8.47 -24.45 -21.87
C LEU A 55 -8.19 -22.95 -21.77
N SER A 56 -8.68 -22.14 -22.70
CA SER A 56 -8.59 -20.68 -22.61
C SER A 56 -9.34 -20.14 -21.40
N ARG A 57 -10.57 -20.61 -21.16
CA ARG A 57 -11.36 -20.22 -19.96
C ARG A 57 -10.66 -20.63 -18.67
N ILE A 58 -10.12 -21.85 -18.60
CA ILE A 58 -9.35 -22.34 -17.44
C ILE A 58 -8.12 -21.46 -17.22
N ARG A 59 -7.36 -21.15 -18.27
CA ARG A 59 -6.18 -20.28 -18.20
C ARG A 59 -6.55 -18.89 -17.65
N THR A 60 -7.63 -18.28 -18.15
CA THR A 60 -8.08 -16.97 -17.67
C THR A 60 -8.44 -17.02 -16.19
N ASN A 61 -9.17 -18.05 -15.74
CA ASN A 61 -9.52 -18.20 -14.33
C ASN A 61 -8.28 -18.36 -13.44
N LEU A 62 -7.34 -19.24 -13.83
CA LEU A 62 -6.09 -19.44 -13.12
C LEU A 62 -5.25 -18.15 -13.05
N GLN A 63 -5.18 -17.39 -14.14
CA GLN A 63 -4.49 -16.11 -14.17
C GLN A 63 -5.14 -15.10 -13.22
N SER A 64 -6.47 -14.93 -13.27
CA SER A 64 -7.19 -14.03 -12.38
C SER A 64 -6.97 -14.40 -10.90
N THR A 65 -6.99 -15.69 -10.56
CA THR A 65 -6.72 -16.14 -9.19
C THR A 65 -5.26 -15.88 -8.78
N LEU A 66 -4.30 -16.13 -9.68
CA LEU A 66 -2.89 -15.84 -9.43
C LEU A 66 -2.66 -14.35 -9.18
N ASP A 67 -3.30 -13.47 -9.95
CA ASP A 67 -3.22 -12.02 -9.77
C ASP A 67 -3.77 -11.58 -8.41
N VAL A 68 -4.87 -12.19 -7.95
CA VAL A 68 -5.42 -11.92 -6.60
C VAL A 68 -4.45 -12.41 -5.52
N CYS A 69 -3.90 -13.62 -5.65
CA CYS A 69 -2.96 -14.16 -4.67
C CYS A 69 -1.67 -13.34 -4.60
N THR A 70 -1.12 -12.90 -5.73
CA THR A 70 0.10 -12.07 -5.75
C THR A 70 -0.14 -10.69 -5.13
N ARG A 71 -1.29 -10.04 -5.41
CA ARG A 71 -1.66 -8.79 -4.72
C ARG A 71 -1.83 -8.99 -3.22
N ALA A 72 -2.48 -10.07 -2.80
CA ALA A 72 -2.63 -10.41 -1.38
C ALA A 72 -1.27 -10.63 -0.71
N ARG A 73 -0.28 -11.21 -1.42
CA ARG A 73 1.08 -11.37 -0.92
C ARG A 73 1.72 -10.02 -0.62
N VAL A 74 1.67 -9.12 -1.60
CA VAL A 74 2.25 -7.77 -1.47
C VAL A 74 1.56 -6.99 -0.35
N ALA A 75 0.25 -7.10 -0.21
CA ALA A 75 -0.48 -6.45 0.89
C ALA A 75 -0.07 -6.99 2.27
N LEU A 76 0.17 -8.30 2.36
CA LEU A 76 0.62 -8.94 3.59
C LEU A 76 2.08 -8.58 3.89
N GLU A 77 2.98 -8.56 2.90
CA GLU A 77 4.37 -8.10 3.06
C GLU A 77 4.44 -6.62 3.48
N ARG A 78 3.66 -5.73 2.86
CA ARG A 78 3.65 -4.29 3.23
C ARG A 78 3.24 -4.04 4.67
N ARG A 79 2.32 -4.84 5.20
CA ARG A 79 1.94 -4.78 6.61
C ARG A 79 3.02 -5.33 7.55
N GLU A 80 3.97 -6.13 7.04
CA GLU A 80 5.12 -6.65 7.81
C GLU A 80 6.25 -5.61 7.83
N THR A 81 6.36 -4.83 6.75
CA THR A 81 7.38 -3.77 6.60
C THR A 81 6.97 -2.42 7.17
N MET A 82 5.91 -2.32 8.00
CA MET A 82 5.67 -1.06 8.71
C MET A 82 6.84 -0.88 9.69
N PRO A 83 7.77 0.07 9.45
CA PRO A 83 8.96 0.18 10.28
C PRO A 83 8.53 0.56 11.70
N SER A 84 9.01 -0.16 12.70
CA SER A 84 8.76 0.15 14.11
C SER A 84 9.14 1.61 14.46
N ASP A 85 10.15 2.15 13.75
CA ASP A 85 10.68 3.50 13.93
C ASP A 85 9.85 4.58 13.19
N LEU A 86 8.84 4.19 12.40
CA LEU A 86 8.02 5.14 11.65
C LEU A 86 7.02 5.83 12.59
N SER A 87 6.54 5.14 13.63
CA SER A 87 5.78 5.73 14.73
C SER A 87 6.60 6.83 15.43
N GLU A 88 7.84 6.54 15.80
CA GLU A 88 8.75 7.49 16.46
C GLU A 88 9.15 8.66 15.53
N SER A 89 9.35 8.40 14.23
CA SER A 89 9.65 9.47 13.26
C SER A 89 8.45 10.36 12.93
N LEU A 90 7.22 9.84 13.08
CA LEU A 90 5.99 10.60 12.87
C LEU A 90 5.52 11.34 14.14
N GLU A 91 5.99 10.99 15.33
CA GLU A 91 5.77 11.80 16.55
C GLU A 91 6.29 13.23 16.39
N CYS A 92 7.37 13.41 15.63
CA CYS A 92 7.93 14.73 15.30
C CYS A 92 7.06 15.53 14.31
N VAL A 93 6.17 14.86 13.56
CA VAL A 93 5.26 15.47 12.58
C VAL A 93 3.86 15.69 13.17
N ASN A 94 3.45 14.84 14.11
CA ASN A 94 2.20 14.94 14.86
C ASN A 94 2.28 15.97 16.01
N GLY A 95 2.84 17.14 15.75
CA GLY A 95 2.94 18.26 16.70
C GLY A 95 1.59 18.94 17.03
N PHE A 96 0.50 18.17 17.16
CA PHE A 96 -0.82 18.67 17.52
C PHE A 96 -1.09 18.74 19.03
N ASP A 97 -0.18 18.22 19.88
CA ASP A 97 -0.25 18.28 21.35
C ASP A 97 0.89 19.12 21.96
N LEU A 98 1.14 20.33 21.42
CA LEU A 98 2.01 21.30 22.10
C LEU A 98 1.18 22.13 23.09
N PRO A 99 1.57 22.23 24.37
CA PRO A 99 0.94 23.17 25.30
C PRO A 99 1.09 24.60 24.77
N GLU A 100 -0.01 25.36 24.79
CA GLU A 100 -0.04 26.77 24.33
C GLU A 100 1.12 27.58 24.94
N GLY A 101 2.02 28.10 24.09
CA GLY A 101 2.99 29.12 24.47
C GLY A 101 4.48 28.78 24.32
N GLU A 102 4.86 27.57 23.91
CA GLU A 102 6.26 27.25 23.61
C GLU A 102 6.58 27.51 22.12
N PRO A 103 7.67 28.23 21.79
CA PRO A 103 8.07 28.45 20.40
C PRO A 103 8.43 27.12 19.74
N PHE A 104 7.83 26.84 18.59
CA PHE A 104 8.11 25.67 17.76
C PHE A 104 9.62 25.61 17.48
N VAL A 105 10.34 24.74 18.18
CA VAL A 105 11.76 24.52 17.91
C VAL A 105 11.81 23.63 16.68
N PHE A 106 12.20 24.19 15.53
CA PHE A 106 12.56 23.41 14.35
C PHE A 106 13.70 22.46 14.73
N GLN A 107 13.34 21.27 15.19
CA GLN A 107 14.25 20.15 15.24
C GLN A 107 14.70 19.92 13.80
N GLU A 108 16.01 19.72 13.58
CA GLU A 108 16.57 19.54 12.24
C GLU A 108 15.75 18.48 11.50
N LEU A 109 15.03 18.92 10.47
CA LEU A 109 14.16 18.05 9.69
C LEU A 109 15.01 16.88 9.14
N PRO A 110 14.50 15.64 9.22
CA PRO A 110 15.26 14.46 8.81
C PRO A 110 15.72 14.54 7.35
N GLU A 111 16.78 13.83 7.02
CA GLU A 111 17.34 13.79 5.67
C GLU A 111 16.26 13.30 4.68
N GLY A 112 15.92 14.14 3.70
CA GLY A 112 14.80 13.92 2.75
C GLY A 112 13.49 14.65 3.07
N ALA A 113 13.37 15.31 4.24
CA ALA A 113 12.23 16.19 4.55
C ALA A 113 12.34 17.59 3.92
N ARG A 114 13.48 17.89 3.27
CA ARG A 114 13.64 19.10 2.45
C ARG A 114 13.15 18.80 1.04
N ILE A 115 12.28 19.66 0.54
CA ILE A 115 11.85 19.62 -0.86
C ILE A 115 13.07 19.93 -1.74
N GLU A 116 13.37 19.05 -2.69
CA GLU A 116 14.37 19.33 -3.73
C GLU A 116 13.81 20.38 -4.69
N MET A 117 14.24 21.64 -4.53
CA MET A 117 13.82 22.73 -5.42
C MET A 117 14.53 22.63 -6.75
N THR A 118 13.77 22.78 -7.85
CA THR A 118 14.30 22.67 -9.21
C THR A 118 15.01 23.94 -9.67
N SER A 119 14.81 25.08 -8.97
CA SER A 119 15.46 26.36 -9.26
C SER A 119 15.61 27.28 -8.04
N LEU A 120 16.57 28.20 -8.09
CA LEU A 120 16.75 29.26 -7.06
C LEU A 120 15.54 30.22 -6.98
N GLU A 121 14.82 30.40 -8.08
CA GLU A 121 13.60 31.22 -8.09
C GLU A 121 12.44 30.55 -7.38
N GLU A 122 12.41 29.22 -7.40
CA GLU A 122 11.45 28.41 -6.66
C GLU A 122 11.76 28.45 -5.16
N GLU A 123 13.03 28.28 -4.79
CA GLU A 123 13.49 28.40 -3.40
C GLU A 123 13.06 29.74 -2.76
N ARG A 124 13.32 30.87 -3.44
CA ARG A 124 12.91 32.20 -2.96
C ARG A 124 11.39 32.37 -2.85
N ARG A 125 10.62 31.72 -3.74
CA ARG A 125 9.16 31.76 -3.68
C ARG A 125 8.66 31.03 -2.45
N PHE A 126 9.18 29.83 -2.19
CA PHE A 126 8.82 29.06 -1.00
C PHE A 126 9.26 29.74 0.30
N GLU A 127 10.43 30.38 0.33
CA GLU A 127 10.86 31.19 1.49
C GLU A 127 9.88 32.35 1.77
N LEU A 128 9.30 32.95 0.73
CA LEU A 128 8.36 34.07 0.88
C LEU A 128 6.97 33.63 1.36
N MET A 129 6.58 32.39 1.09
CA MET A 129 5.25 31.87 1.43
C MET A 129 5.09 31.59 2.93
N GLY A 130 6.18 31.34 3.65
CA GLY A 130 6.13 31.06 5.08
C GLY A 130 5.49 29.71 5.43
N ALA A 131 5.18 29.52 6.71
CA ALA A 131 4.50 28.32 7.19
C ALA A 131 3.01 28.38 6.81
N ILE A 132 2.43 27.23 6.47
CA ILE A 132 0.99 27.10 6.22
C ILE A 132 0.27 27.19 7.58
N ASP A 133 -0.69 28.10 7.70
CA ASP A 133 -1.47 28.24 8.92
C ASP A 133 -2.59 27.17 8.95
N PRO A 134 -2.84 26.49 10.08
CA PRO A 134 -3.95 25.55 10.20
C PRO A 134 -5.30 26.15 9.79
N GLU A 135 -5.53 27.45 10.05
CA GLU A 135 -6.76 28.13 9.65
C GLU A 135 -6.91 28.21 8.11
N GLU A 136 -5.80 28.32 7.37
CA GLU A 136 -5.80 28.32 5.91
C GLU A 136 -6.21 26.96 5.34
N VAL A 137 -5.84 25.88 6.02
CA VAL A 137 -6.20 24.50 5.63
C VAL A 137 -7.68 24.24 5.90
N GLU A 138 -8.16 24.64 7.08
CA GLU A 138 -9.58 24.46 7.45
C GLU A 138 -10.51 25.30 6.58
N ALA A 139 -10.08 26.50 6.17
CA ALA A 139 -10.82 27.35 5.26
C ALA A 139 -10.79 26.87 3.79
N CYS A 140 -9.95 25.87 3.48
CA CYS A 140 -9.81 25.37 2.12
C CYS A 140 -11.01 24.51 1.70
N ASN A 141 -11.73 24.94 0.67
CA ASN A 141 -12.81 24.16 0.08
C ASN A 141 -12.26 23.09 -0.87
N ILE A 142 -12.10 21.87 -0.34
CA ILE A 142 -11.53 20.73 -1.09
C ILE A 142 -12.40 20.36 -2.29
N ASP A 143 -13.73 20.47 -2.20
CA ASP A 143 -14.64 20.11 -3.29
C ASP A 143 -14.48 21.05 -4.49
N GLU A 144 -14.33 22.36 -4.23
CA GLU A 144 -14.06 23.36 -5.27
C GLU A 144 -12.68 23.16 -5.90
N LEU A 145 -11.67 22.84 -5.07
CA LEU A 145 -10.31 22.56 -5.55
C LEU A 145 -10.28 21.32 -6.46
N ALA A 146 -10.96 20.25 -6.05
CA ALA A 146 -11.08 19.02 -6.83
C ALA A 146 -11.80 19.25 -8.16
N HIS A 147 -12.84 20.08 -8.17
CA HIS A 147 -13.53 20.45 -9.40
C HIS A 147 -12.61 21.22 -10.36
N ARG A 148 -11.84 22.19 -9.88
CA ARG A 148 -10.91 22.98 -10.70
C ARG A 148 -9.78 22.12 -11.28
N LEU A 149 -9.29 21.14 -10.53
CA LEU A 149 -8.27 20.20 -10.98
C LEU A 149 -8.79 19.21 -12.01
N GLY A 150 -10.05 18.78 -11.89
CA GLY A 150 -10.69 17.91 -12.88
C GLY A 150 -11.06 18.61 -14.19
N GLU A 151 -11.11 19.95 -14.22
CA GLU A 151 -11.34 20.76 -15.42
C GLU A 151 -10.04 21.15 -16.16
N LEU A 152 -8.87 20.80 -15.62
CA LEU A 152 -7.56 21.12 -16.19
C LEU A 152 -7.05 20.08 -17.22
N ASP A 153 -7.93 19.22 -17.74
CA ASP A 153 -7.67 18.30 -18.87
C ASP A 153 -7.91 18.96 -20.25
#